data_AF-A0A1E1VYB4-F1
#
_entry.id   AF-A0A1E1VYB4-F1
#
_cell.length_a   1.000
_cell.length_b   1.000
_cell.length_c   1.000
_cell.angle_alpha   90.00
_cell.angle_beta   90.00
_cell.angle_gamma   90.00
#
_symmetry.space_group_name_H-M   'P 1'
#
loop_
_entity.id
_entity.type
_entity.pdbx_description
1 polymer ?
#
loop_
_entity_poly.entity_id
_entity_poly.type
_entity_poly.pdbx_seq_one_letter_code
_entity_poly.pdbx_strand_id
1 'polypeptide(L)'
;WEWGEVSACTRVIRTTTDLATVAALSQLLYGARVSSEPDRFLLRELLADCIADHTLGHAWKPRGLDLQLPFVRQLQSYTSALDAMPDIDSAQLLGLPANCRVAWEKNATEDIIFGLRELNSTVCVNQKGDNTAAIKTLLALWKKLMSGCPLIKSDYNVEKAARGWWGCVCDNE
;
A
#
# COMPACT_ATOMS: atom_id res chain seq x y z
N TRP A 1 12.48 1.97 -19.38
CA TRP A 1 13.03 2.61 -18.17
C TRP A 1 12.45 4.01 -18.10
N GLU A 2 11.62 4.25 -17.08
CA GLU A 2 10.56 5.27 -17.02
C GLU A 2 11.04 6.63 -16.47
N TRP A 3 12.13 7.17 -17.03
CA TRP A 3 12.70 8.45 -16.58
C TRP A 3 12.11 9.68 -17.29
N GLY A 4 11.04 9.49 -18.09
CA GLY A 4 10.46 10.53 -18.92
C GLY A 4 9.92 11.70 -18.10
N GLU A 5 9.16 11.39 -17.06
CA GLU A 5 8.56 12.37 -16.15
C GLU A 5 9.61 13.11 -15.34
N VAL A 6 10.60 12.40 -14.79
CA VAL A 6 11.72 13.01 -14.05
C VAL A 6 12.51 13.96 -14.94
N SER A 7 12.81 13.53 -16.17
CA SER A 7 13.52 14.36 -17.15
C SER A 7 12.70 15.60 -17.55
N ALA A 8 11.39 15.43 -17.74
CA ALA A 8 10.49 16.53 -18.04
C ALA A 8 10.41 17.55 -16.89
N CYS A 9 10.24 17.09 -15.64
CA CYS A 9 10.23 17.95 -14.46
C CYS A 9 11.57 18.70 -14.31
N THR A 10 12.69 17.99 -14.48
CA THR A 10 14.03 18.60 -14.42
C THR A 10 14.21 19.69 -15.47
N ARG A 11 13.68 19.49 -16.68
CA ARG A 11 13.73 20.50 -17.74
C ARG A 11 12.93 21.74 -17.36
N VAL A 12 11.73 21.58 -16.81
CA VAL A 12 10.88 22.68 -16.35
C VAL A 12 11.55 23.46 -15.23
N ILE A 13 12.17 22.78 -14.26
CA ILE A 13 12.93 23.40 -13.16
C ILE A 13 14.11 24.23 -13.68
N ARG A 14 14.75 23.78 -14.76
CA ARG A 14 15.86 24.51 -15.39
C ARG A 14 15.41 25.73 -16.18
N THR A 15 14.19 25.72 -16.73
CA THR A 15 13.68 26.83 -17.56
C THR A 15 12.93 27.88 -16.76
N THR A 16 12.39 27.52 -15.60
CA THR A 16 11.48 28.38 -14.83
C THR A 16 11.87 28.36 -13.37
N THR A 17 11.93 29.53 -12.74
CA THR A 17 12.19 29.69 -11.29
C THR A 17 10.91 29.70 -10.46
N ASP A 18 9.74 29.72 -11.11
CA ASP A 18 8.45 29.71 -10.43
C ASP A 18 8.10 28.30 -9.93
N LEU A 19 8.21 28.11 -8.62
CA LEU A 19 7.92 26.84 -7.95
C LEU A 19 6.47 26.42 -8.09
N ALA A 20 5.52 27.36 -8.20
CA ALA A 20 4.11 27.03 -8.39
C ALA A 20 3.88 26.33 -9.73
N THR A 21 4.49 26.85 -10.80
CA THR A 21 4.45 26.22 -12.14
C THR A 21 5.13 24.85 -12.14
N VAL A 22 6.29 24.72 -11.47
CA VAL A 22 6.99 23.44 -11.34
C VAL A 22 6.13 22.40 -10.62
N ALA A 23 5.53 22.78 -9.49
CA ALA A 23 4.68 21.89 -8.69
C ALA A 23 3.43 21.46 -9.48
N ALA A 24 2.76 22.40 -10.16
CA ALA A 24 1.57 22.11 -10.97
C ALA A 24 1.86 21.14 -12.13
N LEU A 25 2.97 21.32 -12.84
CA LEU A 25 3.37 20.44 -13.94
C LEU A 25 3.81 19.07 -13.44
N SER A 26 4.55 19.01 -12.35
CA SER A 26 4.94 17.76 -11.70
C SER A 26 3.69 16.99 -11.25
N GLN A 27 2.72 17.69 -10.65
CA GLN A 27 1.46 17.11 -10.25
C GLN A 27 0.68 16.55 -11.44
N LEU A 28 0.63 17.25 -12.58
CA LEU A 28 -0.09 16.78 -13.76
C LEU A 28 0.56 15.53 -14.37
N LEU A 29 1.90 15.50 -14.43
CA LEU A 29 2.66 14.37 -14.96
C LEU A 29 2.46 13.11 -14.10
N TYR A 30 2.69 13.20 -12.79
CA TYR A 30 2.53 12.06 -11.89
C TYR A 30 1.05 11.73 -11.64
N GLY A 31 0.17 12.73 -11.62
CA GLY A 31 -1.27 12.56 -11.43
C GLY A 31 -1.94 11.79 -12.56
N ALA A 32 -1.38 11.82 -13.78
CA ALA A 32 -1.85 10.99 -14.89
C ALA A 32 -1.68 9.48 -14.64
N ARG A 33 -0.70 9.09 -13.80
CA ARG A 33 -0.47 7.68 -13.42
C ARG A 33 -1.30 7.24 -12.22
N VAL A 34 -1.79 8.20 -11.43
CA VAL A 34 -2.54 7.93 -10.22
C VAL A 34 -4.05 7.96 -10.52
N SER A 35 -4.67 6.79 -10.46
CA SER A 35 -6.10 6.63 -10.76
C SER A 35 -7.00 6.97 -9.57
N SER A 36 -6.54 6.73 -8.34
CA SER A 36 -7.34 6.91 -7.13
C SER A 36 -7.24 8.34 -6.60
N GLU A 37 -8.37 8.89 -6.14
CA GLU A 37 -8.42 10.22 -5.52
C GLU A 37 -7.59 10.33 -4.22
N PRO A 38 -7.59 9.35 -3.28
CA PRO A 38 -6.75 9.46 -2.08
C PRO A 38 -5.25 9.48 -2.42
N ASP A 39 -4.82 8.72 -3.42
CA ASP A 39 -3.41 8.72 -3.84
C ASP A 39 -3.03 10.06 -4.52
N ARG A 40 -3.98 10.72 -5.20
CA ARG A 40 -3.75 12.07 -5.75
C ARG A 40 -3.61 13.12 -4.66
N PHE A 41 -4.35 12.98 -3.57
CA PHE A 41 -4.18 13.83 -2.40
C PHE A 41 -2.80 13.61 -1.78
N LEU A 42 -2.39 12.35 -1.58
CA LEU A 42 -1.06 12.04 -1.07
C LEU A 42 0.05 12.59 -1.99
N LEU A 43 -0.11 12.47 -3.31
CA LEU A 43 0.82 13.04 -4.28
C LEU A 43 0.96 14.56 -4.14
N ARG A 44 -0.14 15.30 -3.88
CA ARG A 44 -0.08 16.75 -3.61
C ARG A 44 0.78 17.05 -2.39
N GLU A 45 0.56 16.33 -1.30
CA GLU A 45 1.31 16.50 -0.06
C GLU A 45 2.80 16.19 -0.25
N LEU A 46 3.13 15.09 -0.94
CA LEU A 46 4.51 14.73 -1.26
C LEU A 46 5.21 15.78 -2.13
N LEU A 47 4.48 16.36 -3.10
CA LEU A 47 5.01 17.43 -3.94
C LEU A 47 5.19 18.73 -3.16
N ALA A 48 4.27 19.09 -2.28
CA ALA A 48 4.39 20.27 -1.41
C ALA A 48 5.61 20.16 -0.49
N ASP A 49 5.88 18.96 0.05
CA ASP A 49 7.05 18.70 0.88
C ASP A 49 8.39 18.88 0.14
N CYS A 50 8.41 18.56 -1.16
CA CYS A 50 9.62 18.55 -2.00
C CYS A 50 9.82 19.84 -2.83
N ILE A 51 8.74 20.50 -3.22
CA ILE A 51 8.70 21.61 -4.18
C ILE A 51 7.91 22.76 -3.54
N ALA A 52 8.53 23.45 -2.60
CA ALA A 52 7.95 24.60 -1.91
C ALA A 52 9.06 25.53 -1.41
N ASP A 53 8.70 26.74 -1.00
CA ASP A 53 9.68 27.75 -0.60
C ASP A 53 10.56 27.30 0.57
N HIS A 54 10.05 26.46 1.48
CA HIS A 54 10.82 25.93 2.60
C HIS A 54 11.94 24.99 2.17
N THR A 55 11.89 24.43 0.96
CA THR A 55 12.91 23.48 0.45
C THR A 55 14.15 24.18 -0.08
N LEU A 56 14.08 25.49 -0.31
CA LEU A 56 15.22 26.31 -0.73
C LEU A 56 16.14 26.68 0.45
N GLY A 57 15.73 26.42 1.69
CA GLY A 57 16.52 26.73 2.88
C GLY A 57 17.71 25.79 3.07
N HIS A 58 18.87 26.32 3.44
CA HIS A 58 20.09 25.53 3.69
C HIS A 58 19.96 24.46 4.79
N ALA A 59 18.99 24.63 5.69
CA ALA A 59 18.70 23.69 6.77
C ALA A 59 17.65 22.64 6.39
N TRP A 60 17.10 22.70 5.18
CA TRP A 60 16.08 21.77 4.74
C TRP A 60 16.60 20.34 4.73
N LYS A 61 15.75 19.43 5.19
CA LYS A 61 15.99 18.00 5.22
C LYS A 61 14.78 17.29 4.61
N PRO A 62 14.97 16.27 3.77
CA PRO A 62 13.87 15.44 3.31
C PRO A 62 13.17 14.75 4.48
N ARG A 63 11.86 14.50 4.34
CA ARG A 63 11.08 13.79 5.36
C ARG A 63 11.71 12.43 5.68
N GLY A 64 11.88 12.15 6.97
CA GLY A 64 12.39 10.86 7.46
C GLY A 64 13.89 10.61 7.21
N LEU A 65 14.62 11.60 6.69
CA LEU A 65 16.08 11.57 6.57
C LEU A 65 16.68 12.66 7.44
N ASP A 66 17.61 12.28 8.33
CA ASP A 66 18.34 13.25 9.16
C ASP A 66 19.57 13.83 8.44
N LEU A 67 19.62 13.66 7.11
CA LEU A 67 20.70 14.09 6.23
C LEU A 67 20.33 15.40 5.54
N GLN A 68 21.21 16.41 5.63
CA GLN A 68 21.09 17.64 4.85
C GLN A 68 21.66 17.41 3.46
N LEU A 69 20.89 17.79 2.43
CA LEU A 69 21.39 17.75 1.06
C LEU A 69 22.38 18.91 0.83
N PRO A 70 23.50 18.67 0.12
CA PRO A 70 24.45 19.74 -0.19
C PRO A 70 23.82 20.82 -1.08
N PHE A 71 24.06 22.10 -0.78
CA PHE A 71 23.62 23.24 -1.61
C PHE A 71 24.71 23.70 -2.61
N VAL A 72 25.61 22.80 -2.96
CA VAL A 72 26.72 23.09 -3.89
C VAL A 72 26.40 22.61 -5.30
N ARG A 73 27.14 23.11 -6.29
CA ARG A 73 27.00 22.68 -7.69
C ARG A 73 27.87 21.47 -8.03
N GLN A 74 28.74 21.04 -7.11
CA GLN A 74 29.64 19.90 -7.34
C GLN A 74 28.88 18.59 -7.16
N LEU A 75 28.87 17.76 -8.22
CA LEU A 75 28.26 16.43 -8.19
C LEU A 75 28.84 15.54 -7.08
N GLN A 76 30.16 15.62 -6.85
CA GLN A 76 30.87 14.77 -5.88
C GLN A 76 30.30 14.89 -4.46
N SER A 77 29.81 16.07 -4.09
CA SER A 77 29.22 16.30 -2.78
C SER A 77 27.88 15.57 -2.62
N TYR A 78 27.10 15.46 -3.70
CA TYR A 78 25.86 14.69 -3.69
C TYR A 78 26.13 13.19 -3.64
N THR A 79 27.13 12.68 -4.36
CA THR A 79 27.50 11.25 -4.24
C THR A 79 27.92 10.91 -2.83
N SER A 80 28.78 11.71 -2.19
CA SER A 80 29.16 11.45 -0.79
C SER A 80 27.99 11.53 0.19
N ALA A 81 27.00 12.38 -0.09
CA ALA A 81 25.79 12.47 0.73
C ALA A 81 24.91 11.23 0.53
N LEU A 82 24.77 10.75 -0.70
CA LEU A 82 24.03 9.53 -1.01
C LEU A 82 24.69 8.29 -0.40
N ASP A 83 26.03 8.21 -0.41
CA ASP A 83 26.80 7.14 0.24
C ASP A 83 26.64 7.13 1.77
N ALA A 84 26.25 8.27 2.37
CA ALA A 84 25.98 8.38 3.80
C ALA A 84 24.54 7.97 4.19
N MET A 85 23.68 7.66 3.22
CA MET A 85 22.33 7.17 3.49
C MET A 85 22.36 5.73 4.04
N PRO A 86 21.38 5.34 4.87
CA PRO A 86 21.30 3.96 5.36
C PRO A 86 21.08 2.98 4.20
N ASP A 87 21.73 1.82 4.26
CA ASP A 87 21.56 0.73 3.28
C ASP A 87 20.12 0.17 3.23
N ILE A 88 19.37 0.35 4.32
CA ILE A 88 18.01 -0.17 4.47
C ILE A 88 17.06 0.99 4.74
N ASP A 89 16.12 1.18 3.82
CA ASP A 89 15.05 2.17 3.98
C ASP A 89 14.08 1.77 5.10
N SER A 90 13.73 2.75 5.92
CA SER A 90 12.70 2.57 6.95
C SER A 90 11.32 2.92 6.39
N ALA A 91 10.26 2.26 6.87
CA ALA A 91 8.88 2.63 6.52
C ALA A 91 8.56 4.09 6.91
N GLN A 92 9.21 4.60 7.96
CA GLN A 92 9.06 5.97 8.43
C GLN A 92 9.54 7.01 7.42
N LEU A 93 10.51 6.66 6.55
CA LEU A 93 10.96 7.52 5.45
C LEU A 93 9.81 7.86 4.50
N LEU A 94 8.89 6.92 4.31
CA LEU A 94 7.69 7.09 3.48
C LEU A 94 6.49 7.63 4.28
N GLY A 95 6.68 8.01 5.55
CA GLY A 95 5.58 8.37 6.45
C GLY A 95 4.68 7.19 6.83
N LEU A 96 5.12 5.95 6.59
CA LEU A 96 4.34 4.75 6.87
C LEU A 96 4.60 4.26 8.30
N PRO A 97 3.60 3.65 8.94
CA PRO A 97 3.75 3.07 10.27
C PRO A 97 4.71 1.86 10.25
N ALA A 98 5.37 1.62 11.38
CA ALA A 98 6.41 0.59 11.49
C ALA A 98 5.92 -0.84 11.20
N ASN A 99 4.62 -1.10 11.37
CA ASN A 99 3.99 -2.38 11.04
C ASN A 99 3.97 -2.68 9.53
N CYS A 100 4.03 -1.66 8.66
CA CYS A 100 4.08 -1.86 7.21
C CYS A 100 5.32 -2.65 6.79
N ARG A 101 6.46 -2.42 7.46
CA ARG A 101 7.68 -3.19 7.20
C ARG A 101 7.51 -4.66 7.54
N VAL A 102 6.95 -4.97 8.71
CA VAL A 102 6.70 -6.36 9.13
C VAL A 102 5.72 -7.06 8.19
N ALA A 103 4.66 -6.36 7.76
CA ALA A 103 3.71 -6.89 6.79
C ALA A 103 4.35 -7.15 5.43
N TRP A 104 5.19 -6.24 4.95
CA TRP A 104 5.93 -6.41 3.71
C TRP A 104 6.93 -7.58 3.80
N GLU A 105 7.71 -7.67 4.88
CA GLU A 105 8.66 -8.77 5.10
C GLU A 105 7.95 -10.13 5.13
N LYS A 106 6.79 -10.19 5.80
CA LYS A 106 5.95 -11.39 5.82
C LYS A 106 5.49 -11.79 4.42
N ASN A 107 4.90 -10.85 3.68
CA ASN A 107 4.40 -11.13 2.32
C ASN A 107 5.54 -11.52 1.38
N ALA A 108 6.65 -10.79 1.40
CA ALA A 108 7.84 -11.12 0.60
C ALA A 108 8.40 -12.51 0.93
N THR A 109 8.40 -12.89 2.22
CA THR A 109 8.82 -14.23 2.65
C THR A 109 7.85 -15.30 2.14
N GLU A 110 6.55 -15.06 2.23
CA GLU A 110 5.51 -15.96 1.69
C GLU A 110 5.65 -16.13 0.17
N ASP A 111 5.91 -15.05 -0.57
CA ASP A 111 6.13 -15.06 -2.02
C ASP A 111 7.40 -15.85 -2.39
N ILE A 112 8.50 -15.64 -1.65
CA ILE A 112 9.74 -16.40 -1.85
C ILE A 112 9.52 -17.89 -1.56
N ILE A 113 8.84 -18.22 -0.45
CA ILE A 113 8.52 -19.62 -0.11
C ILE A 113 7.61 -20.24 -1.18
N PHE A 114 6.63 -19.50 -1.67
CA PHE A 114 5.75 -19.95 -2.74
C PHE A 114 6.54 -20.23 -4.02
N GLY A 115 7.40 -19.29 -4.45
CA GLY A 115 8.28 -19.49 -5.60
C GLY A 115 9.22 -20.68 -5.43
N LEU A 116 9.79 -20.88 -4.24
CA LEU A 116 10.63 -22.05 -3.93
C LEU A 116 9.83 -23.37 -3.96
N ARG A 117 8.59 -23.37 -3.48
CA ARG A 117 7.69 -24.54 -3.57
C ARG A 117 7.32 -24.84 -5.01
N GLU A 118 7.04 -23.82 -5.82
CA GLU A 118 6.76 -23.95 -7.24
C GLU A 118 7.96 -24.57 -7.97
N LEU A 119 9.17 -24.05 -7.74
CA LEU A 119 10.42 -24.59 -8.27
C LEU A 119 10.65 -26.05 -7.85
N ASN A 120 10.31 -26.42 -6.61
CA ASN A 120 10.42 -27.81 -6.15
C ASN A 120 9.35 -28.72 -6.79
N SER A 121 8.15 -28.20 -7.04
CA SER A 121 7.05 -28.94 -7.66
C SER A 121 7.27 -29.19 -9.15
N THR A 122 7.96 -28.30 -9.86
CA THR A 122 8.35 -28.52 -11.27
C THR A 122 9.42 -29.61 -11.42
N VAL A 123 10.23 -29.85 -10.39
CA VAL A 123 11.20 -30.96 -10.32
C VAL A 123 10.52 -32.27 -9.89
N CYS A 124 9.53 -32.21 -9.00
CA CYS A 124 8.76 -33.38 -8.55
C CYS A 124 7.36 -33.42 -9.18
N VAL A 125 7.28 -33.77 -10.47
CA VAL A 125 6.01 -34.13 -11.14
C VAL A 125 5.52 -35.49 -10.65
N ASN A 126 5.16 -35.58 -9.37
CA ASN A 126 4.50 -36.75 -8.81
C ASN A 126 3.66 -36.30 -7.63
N GLN A 127 2.43 -35.88 -7.91
CA GLN A 127 1.33 -36.03 -6.96
C GLN A 127 -0.02 -35.85 -7.67
N LYS A 128 -0.75 -36.96 -7.82
CA LYS A 128 -2.21 -36.98 -7.93
C LYS A 128 -2.77 -36.45 -6.61
N GLY A 129 -2.88 -35.13 -6.48
CA GLY A 129 -3.52 -34.49 -5.33
C GLY A 129 -5.03 -34.64 -5.42
N ASP A 130 -5.61 -35.42 -4.50
CA ASP A 130 -7.05 -35.60 -4.37
C ASP A 130 -7.69 -34.29 -3.85
N ASN A 131 -8.05 -33.40 -4.79
CA ASN A 131 -8.60 -32.05 -4.56
C ASN A 131 -9.95 -32.01 -3.81
N THR A 132 -10.49 -33.15 -3.39
CA THR A 132 -11.79 -33.27 -2.73
C THR A 132 -11.77 -32.81 -1.27
N ALA A 133 -10.61 -32.78 -0.61
CA ALA A 133 -10.49 -32.35 0.79
C ALA A 133 -10.77 -30.84 0.99
N ALA A 134 -10.29 -29.99 0.09
CA ALA A 134 -10.53 -28.54 0.16
C ALA A 134 -12.03 -28.20 0.03
N ILE A 135 -12.74 -28.93 -0.85
CA ILE A 135 -14.19 -28.78 -1.06
C ILE A 135 -14.96 -29.19 0.21
N LYS A 136 -14.55 -30.26 0.90
CA LYS A 136 -15.17 -30.70 2.16
C LYS A 136 -15.00 -29.66 3.27
N THR A 137 -13.83 -29.02 3.36
CA THR A 137 -13.59 -27.94 4.34
C THR A 137 -14.47 -26.72 4.06
N LEU A 138 -14.64 -26.34 2.79
CA LEU A 138 -15.50 -25.24 2.37
C LEU A 138 -16.99 -25.54 2.69
N LEU A 139 -17.46 -26.76 2.41
CA LEU A 139 -18.81 -27.20 2.76
C LEU A 139 -19.05 -27.22 4.29
N ALA A 140 -18.04 -27.61 5.07
CA ALA A 140 -18.13 -27.57 6.54
C ALA A 140 -18.22 -26.13 7.08
N LEU A 141 -17.46 -25.19 6.51
CA LEU A 141 -17.53 -23.77 6.84
C LEU A 141 -18.91 -23.19 6.48
N TRP A 142 -19.40 -23.48 5.28
CA TRP A 142 -20.73 -23.07 4.85
C TRP A 142 -21.83 -23.61 5.78
N LYS A 143 -21.78 -24.90 6.13
CA LYS A 143 -22.72 -25.51 7.07
C LYS A 143 -22.69 -24.84 8.45
N LYS A 144 -21.51 -24.47 8.96
CA LYS A 144 -21.38 -23.74 10.23
C LYS A 144 -22.00 -22.34 10.14
N LEU A 145 -21.72 -21.61 9.06
CA LEU A 145 -22.26 -20.26 8.83
C LEU A 145 -23.79 -20.26 8.72
N MET A 146 -24.36 -21.27 8.05
CA MET A 146 -25.81 -21.41 7.88
C MET A 146 -26.52 -22.00 9.10
N SER A 147 -25.80 -22.70 9.98
CA SER A 147 -26.40 -23.36 11.16
C SER A 147 -26.86 -22.40 12.26
N GLY A 148 -26.31 -21.18 12.31
CA GLY A 148 -26.66 -20.13 13.28
C GLY A 148 -27.68 -19.10 12.79
N CYS A 149 -28.14 -19.17 11.54
CA CYS A 149 -29.06 -18.19 10.95
C CYS A 149 -30.46 -18.83 10.75
N PRO A 150 -31.36 -18.78 11.75
CA PRO A 150 -32.66 -19.45 11.67
C PRO A 150 -33.56 -18.90 10.56
N LEU A 151 -33.33 -17.68 10.05
CA LEU A 151 -34.11 -17.08 8.97
C LEU A 151 -33.86 -17.69 7.57
N ILE A 152 -32.74 -18.40 7.35
CA ILE A 152 -32.36 -18.88 6.00
C ILE A 152 -32.69 -20.38 5.83
N LYS A 153 -33.10 -21.06 6.91
CA LYS A 153 -33.60 -22.44 6.80
C LYS A 153 -35.04 -22.41 6.28
N SER A 154 -35.30 -23.19 5.23
CA SER A 154 -36.64 -23.42 4.66
C SER A 154 -37.67 -23.93 5.68
N ASP A 155 -37.20 -24.43 6.83
CA ASP A 155 -38.02 -25.08 7.84
C ASP A 155 -38.31 -24.16 9.05
N TYR A 156 -38.02 -22.85 8.93
CA TYR A 156 -38.35 -21.89 9.98
C TYR A 156 -39.86 -21.64 10.03
N ASN A 157 -40.56 -22.40 10.87
CA ASN A 157 -41.99 -22.25 11.06
C ASN A 157 -42.28 -21.26 12.20
N VAL A 158 -42.85 -20.10 11.87
CA VAL A 158 -43.18 -18.99 12.79
C VAL A 158 -44.44 -19.28 13.62
N GLU A 159 -44.72 -20.53 13.95
CA GLU A 159 -46.01 -20.91 14.57
C GLU A 159 -45.96 -21.06 16.10
N LYS A 160 -44.78 -20.94 16.73
CA LYS A 160 -44.64 -21.06 18.20
C LYS A 160 -44.14 -19.83 18.95
N ALA A 161 -44.07 -18.68 18.29
CA ALA A 161 -43.82 -17.41 18.96
C ALA A 161 -45.06 -16.53 18.79
N ALA A 162 -45.98 -16.59 19.77
CA ALA A 162 -47.17 -15.75 19.83
C ALA A 162 -46.87 -14.23 19.85
N ARG A 163 -45.58 -13.86 19.92
CA ARG A 163 -45.05 -12.58 19.47
C ARG A 163 -43.85 -12.90 18.57
N GLY A 164 -43.90 -12.49 17.30
CA GLY A 164 -42.78 -12.65 16.38
C GLY A 164 -41.49 -12.02 16.94
N TRP A 165 -40.34 -12.34 16.35
CA TRP A 165 -39.02 -11.92 16.86
C TRP A 165 -38.92 -10.40 17.18
N TRP A 166 -39.57 -9.55 16.38
CA TRP A 166 -39.67 -8.11 16.67
C TRP A 166 -40.26 -7.79 18.06
N GLY A 167 -41.21 -8.58 18.55
CA GLY A 167 -41.77 -8.42 19.90
C GLY A 167 -40.80 -8.78 21.02
N CYS A 168 -39.91 -9.75 20.83
CA CYS A 168 -38.89 -10.10 21.85
C CYS A 168 -37.73 -9.11 21.90
N VAL A 169 -37.50 -8.33 20.84
CA VAL A 169 -36.43 -7.32 20.78
C VAL A 169 -36.89 -5.98 21.34
N CYS A 170 -38.18 -5.65 21.20
CA CYS A 170 -38.75 -4.38 21.66
C CYS A 170 -39.25 -4.41 23.13
N ASP A 171 -39.32 -5.57 23.79
CA ASP A 171 -39.76 -5.69 25.20
C ASP A 171 -38.58 -5.51 26.21
N ASN A 172 -37.40 -5.09 25.75
CA ASN A 172 -36.19 -4.90 26.57
C ASN A 172 -35.72 -3.44 26.70
N GLU A 173 -36.62 -2.46 26.50
CA GLU A 173 -36.47 -1.09 27.01
C GLU A 173 -37.45 -0.81 28.15
#